data_AF-A0A1N6VZV0-F1
#
_entry.id   AF-A0A1N6VZV0-F1
#
_cell.length_a   1.000
_cell.length_b   1.000
_cell.length_c   1.000
_cell.angle_alpha   90.00
_cell.angle_beta   90.00
_cell.angle_gamma   90.00
#
_symmetry.space_group_name_H-M   'P 1'
#
loop_
_entity.id
_entity.type
_entity.pdbx_description
1 polymer ?
#
loop_
_entity_poly.entity_id
_entity_poly.type
_entity_poly.pdbx_seq_one_letter_code
_entity_poly.pdbx_strand_id
1 'polypeptide(L)'
;MNQTAQNPSAHAAAWKARAFAALRSDSSLSVRLARYRAAMSKAKALEAEARQRQVTRTGDPRAALAWIQSGRKVRIQAVNHQDLLRHVRALEVVAARAV
;
A
#
# COMPACT_ATOMS: atom_id res chain seq x y z
N MET A 1 -13.98 20.11 5.93
CA MET A 1 -14.36 19.09 4.93
C MET A 1 -13.09 18.32 4.56
N ASN A 2 -12.81 17.23 5.29
CA ASN A 2 -11.48 16.62 5.30
C ASN A 2 -11.32 15.58 4.18
N GLN A 3 -10.31 15.85 3.36
CA GLN A 3 -9.66 15.02 2.36
C GLN A 3 -9.71 13.51 2.68
N THR A 4 -10.56 12.76 1.98
CA THR A 4 -10.28 11.35 1.73
C THR A 4 -9.15 11.28 0.72
N ALA A 5 -7.92 11.29 1.23
CA ALA A 5 -6.81 10.69 0.51
C ALA A 5 -7.30 9.31 0.04
N GLN A 6 -7.49 9.16 -1.27
CA GLN A 6 -8.08 7.98 -1.89
C GLN A 6 -7.22 6.77 -1.56
N ASN A 7 -7.59 6.05 -0.50
CA ASN A 7 -6.92 4.83 -0.10
C ASN A 7 -7.22 3.78 -1.18
N PRO A 8 -6.24 3.35 -1.98
CA PRO A 8 -6.48 2.39 -3.05
C PRO A 8 -7.02 1.05 -2.50
N SER A 9 -6.72 0.73 -1.23
CA SER A 9 -7.30 -0.39 -0.50
C SER A 9 -8.82 -0.25 -0.26
N ALA A 10 -9.30 0.94 0.11
CA ALA A 10 -10.72 1.20 0.28
C ALA A 10 -11.47 1.15 -1.06
N HIS A 11 -10.83 1.63 -2.13
CA HIS A 11 -11.37 1.50 -3.49
C HIS A 11 -11.42 0.03 -3.93
N ALA A 12 -10.39 -0.76 -3.66
CA ALA A 12 -10.38 -2.19 -3.96
C ALA A 12 -11.50 -2.95 -3.23
N ALA A 13 -11.74 -2.64 -1.95
CA ALA A 13 -12.84 -3.22 -1.17
C ALA A 13 -14.21 -2.89 -1.78
N ALA A 14 -14.42 -1.65 -2.22
CA ALA A 14 -15.65 -1.24 -2.90
C ALA A 14 -15.88 -2.02 -4.22
N TRP A 15 -14.82 -2.26 -5.00
CA TRP A 15 -14.92 -3.08 -6.21
C TRP A 15 -15.22 -4.55 -5.91
N LYS A 16 -14.65 -5.12 -4.83
CA LYS A 16 -15.01 -6.47 -4.38
C LYS A 16 -16.48 -6.55 -3.96
N ALA A 17 -16.98 -5.58 -3.20
CA ALA A 17 -18.39 -5.51 -2.82
C ALA A 17 -19.31 -5.47 -4.06
N ARG A 18 -18.96 -4.68 -5.08
CA ARG A 18 -19.67 -4.66 -6.36
C ARG A 18 -19.62 -6.01 -7.09
N ALA A 19 -18.50 -6.72 -7.03
CA ALA A 19 -18.38 -8.05 -7.63
C ALA A 19 -19.35 -9.04 -6.97
N PHE A 20 -19.44 -9.05 -5.64
CA PHE A 20 -20.38 -9.91 -4.92
C PHE A 20 -21.84 -9.51 -5.16
N ALA A 21 -22.15 -8.22 -5.25
CA ALA A 21 -23.48 -7.75 -5.61
C ALA A 21 -23.91 -8.24 -7.01
N ALA A 22 -22.98 -8.29 -7.98
CA ALA A 22 -23.27 -8.79 -9.32
C ALA A 22 -23.72 -10.26 -9.34
N LEU A 23 -23.16 -11.10 -8.46
CA LEU A 23 -23.56 -12.50 -8.31
C LEU A 23 -25.01 -12.65 -7.82
N ARG A 24 -25.52 -11.67 -7.05
CA ARG A 24 -26.88 -11.67 -6.50
C ARG A 24 -27.92 -10.99 -7.40
N SER A 25 -27.52 -10.42 -8.53
CA SER A 25 -28.47 -9.75 -9.45
C SER A 25 -29.31 -10.76 -10.24
N ASP A 26 -30.53 -10.39 -10.64
CA ASP A 26 -31.44 -11.25 -11.44
C ASP A 26 -31.09 -11.30 -12.94
N SER A 27 -29.81 -11.13 -13.29
CA SER A 27 -29.36 -11.24 -14.68
C SER A 27 -28.91 -12.65 -15.03
N SER A 28 -28.83 -12.96 -16.33
CA SER A 28 -28.36 -14.26 -16.80
C SER A 28 -26.96 -14.60 -16.24
N LEU A 29 -26.67 -15.89 -16.07
CA LEU A 29 -25.41 -16.34 -15.46
C LEU A 29 -24.18 -15.74 -16.16
N SER A 30 -24.18 -15.72 -17.50
CA SER A 30 -23.10 -15.14 -18.30
C SER A 30 -22.88 -13.66 -18.01
N VAL A 31 -23.95 -12.88 -17.84
CA VAL A 31 -23.88 -11.44 -17.51
C VAL A 31 -23.36 -11.24 -16.09
N ARG A 32 -23.83 -12.02 -15.11
CA ARG A 32 -23.32 -11.97 -13.72
C ARG A 32 -21.82 -12.24 -13.67
N LEU A 33 -21.38 -13.28 -14.38
CA LEU A 33 -19.98 -13.67 -14.43
C LEU A 33 -19.10 -12.60 -15.09
N ALA A 34 -19.58 -11.98 -16.17
CA ALA A 34 -18.88 -10.87 -16.83
C ALA A 34 -18.70 -9.67 -15.89
N ARG A 35 -19.78 -9.25 -15.20
CA ARG A 35 -19.74 -8.12 -14.24
C ARG A 35 -18.84 -8.41 -13.04
N TYR A 36 -18.91 -9.64 -12.51
CA TYR A 36 -18.02 -10.11 -11.45
C TYR A 36 -16.55 -10.02 -11.86
N ARG A 37 -16.19 -10.55 -13.04
CA ARG A 37 -14.82 -10.55 -13.55
C ARG A 37 -14.30 -9.13 -13.77
N ALA A 38 -15.11 -8.25 -14.36
CA ALA A 38 -14.74 -6.85 -14.56
C ALA A 38 -14.46 -6.12 -13.23
N ALA A 39 -15.32 -6.32 -12.23
CA ALA A 39 -15.14 -5.73 -10.90
C ALA A 39 -13.91 -6.30 -10.17
N MET A 40 -13.70 -7.62 -10.23
CA MET A 40 -12.52 -8.26 -9.63
C MET A 40 -11.21 -7.86 -10.30
N SER A 41 -11.21 -7.65 -11.62
CA SER A 41 -10.05 -7.14 -12.35
C SER A 41 -9.63 -5.75 -11.83
N LYS A 42 -10.60 -4.84 -11.67
CA LYS A 42 -10.35 -3.51 -11.10
C LYS A 42 -9.88 -3.57 -9.64
N ALA A 43 -10.47 -4.45 -8.84
CA ALA A 43 -10.03 -4.65 -7.46
C ALA A 43 -8.56 -5.10 -7.40
N LYS A 44 -8.18 -6.09 -8.21
CA LYS A 44 -6.79 -6.59 -8.28
C LYS A 44 -5.80 -5.52 -8.74
N ALA A 45 -6.17 -4.72 -9.74
CA ALA A 45 -5.32 -3.62 -10.21
C ALA A 45 -5.06 -2.61 -9.10
N LEU A 46 -6.10 -2.23 -8.34
CA LEU A 46 -5.97 -1.32 -7.21
C LEU A 46 -5.18 -1.91 -6.04
N GLU A 47 -5.29 -3.22 -5.79
CA GLU A 47 -4.45 -3.89 -4.79
C GLU A 47 -2.99 -3.95 -5.21
N ALA A 48 -2.71 -4.17 -6.50
CA ALA A 48 -1.35 -4.14 -7.04
C ALA A 48 -0.76 -2.74 -6.93
N GLU A 49 -1.52 -1.70 -7.28
CA GLU A 49 -1.14 -0.30 -7.12
C GLU A 49 -0.94 0.06 -5.64
N ALA A 50 -1.83 -0.39 -4.75
CA ALA A 50 -1.69 -0.22 -3.31
C ALA A 50 -0.42 -0.89 -2.78
N ARG A 51 -0.12 -2.11 -3.24
CA ARG A 51 1.09 -2.85 -2.86
C ARG A 51 2.35 -2.18 -3.39
N GLN A 52 2.34 -1.65 -4.61
CA GLN A 52 3.45 -0.86 -5.17
C GLN A 52 3.65 0.46 -4.41
N ARG A 53 2.56 1.09 -3.96
CA ARG A 53 2.58 2.33 -3.17
C ARG A 53 2.85 2.12 -1.68
N GLN A 54 2.79 0.88 -1.19
CA GLN A 54 3.18 0.55 0.17
C GLN A 54 4.70 0.74 0.29
N VAL A 55 5.09 1.97 0.64
CA VAL A 55 6.45 2.25 1.08
C VAL A 55 6.68 1.48 2.37
N THR A 56 7.73 0.67 2.43
CA THR A 56 8.05 -0.11 3.62
C THR A 56 8.28 0.86 4.78
N ARG A 57 7.41 0.77 5.79
CA ARG A 57 7.48 1.61 6.98
C ARG A 57 8.37 0.91 7.99
N THR A 58 9.40 1.60 8.47
CA THR A 58 10.27 1.08 9.53
C THR A 58 10.69 2.21 10.46
N GLY A 59 10.73 1.89 11.75
CA GLY A 59 11.42 2.69 12.77
C GLY A 59 12.82 2.15 13.10
N ASP A 60 13.18 0.96 12.58
CA ASP A 60 14.54 0.41 12.74
C ASP A 60 15.47 0.95 11.65
N PRO A 61 16.52 1.71 12.01
CA PRO A 61 17.49 2.26 11.05
C PRO A 61 18.32 1.18 10.34
N ARG A 62 18.57 0.01 10.94
CA ARG A 62 19.32 -1.08 10.27
C ARG A 62 18.50 -1.70 9.15
N ALA A 63 17.25 -2.04 9.44
CA ALA A 63 16.32 -2.54 8.43
C ALA A 63 16.09 -1.50 7.30
N ALA A 64 16.00 -0.21 7.67
CA ALA A 64 15.89 0.87 6.69
C ALA A 64 17.09 0.91 5.75
N LEU A 65 18.32 0.83 6.28
CA LEU A 65 19.53 0.85 5.46
C LEU A 65 19.59 -0.34 4.50
N ALA A 66 19.29 -1.55 4.97
CA ALA A 66 19.31 -2.76 4.15
C ALA A 66 18.32 -2.65 2.96
N TRP A 67 17.14 -2.08 3.18
CA TRP A 67 16.16 -1.85 2.10
C TRP A 67 16.58 -0.73 1.14
N ILE A 68 17.20 0.33 1.64
CA ILE A 68 17.76 1.39 0.79
C ILE A 68 18.85 0.82 -0.11
N GLN A 69 19.76 0.01 0.44
CA GLN A 69 20.82 -0.68 -0.30
C GLN A 69 20.26 -1.66 -1.35
N SER A 70 19.11 -2.29 -1.08
CA SER A 70 18.41 -3.14 -2.06
C SER A 70 17.59 -2.34 -3.10
N GLY A 71 17.74 -1.02 -3.16
CA GLY A 71 17.03 -0.14 -4.11
C GLY A 71 15.55 0.11 -3.78
N ARG A 72 15.08 -0.21 -2.57
CA ARG A 72 13.69 0.06 -2.15
C ARG A 72 13.56 1.45 -1.55
N LYS A 73 12.46 2.13 -1.87
CA LYS A 73 12.05 3.36 -1.18
C LYS A 73 11.52 3.00 0.21
N VAL A 74 11.99 3.71 1.24
CA VAL A 74 11.63 3.50 2.65
C VAL A 74 10.95 4.75 3.20
N ARG A 75 9.94 4.57 4.06
CA ARG A 75 9.28 5.66 4.79
C ARG A 75 9.59 5.51 6.26
N ILE A 76 10.37 6.43 6.81
CA ILE A 76 10.66 6.47 8.24
C ILE A 76 9.37 6.89 8.97
N GLN A 77 8.92 6.06 9.90
CA GLN A 77 7.85 6.47 10.81
C GLN A 77 8.48 7.22 11.97
N ALA A 78 8.02 8.46 12.17
CA ALA A 78 8.41 9.26 13.30
C ALA A 78 7.15 9.93 13.87
N VAL A 79 7.04 9.97 15.20
CA VAL A 79 5.90 10.59 15.88
C VAL A 79 5.97 12.12 15.85
N ASN A 80 7.16 12.69 15.65
CA ASN A 80 7.40 14.13 15.52
C ASN A 80 8.72 14.41 14.76
N HIS A 81 9.04 15.70 14.58
CA HIS A 81 10.24 16.12 13.86
C HIS A 81 11.55 15.73 14.57
N GLN A 82 11.59 15.81 15.91
CA GLN A 82 12.78 15.45 16.68
C GLN A 82 13.09 13.96 16.59
N ASP A 83 12.06 13.12 16.60
CA ASP A 83 12.13 11.68 16.41
C ASP A 83 12.59 11.32 14.99
N LEU A 84 12.13 12.07 13.98
CA LEU A 84 12.65 11.94 12.61
C LEU A 84 14.14 12.23 12.54
N LEU A 85 14.61 13.33 13.14
CA LEU A 85 16.04 13.68 13.18
C LEU A 85 16.86 12.63 13.94
N ARG A 86 16.30 12.01 14.98
CA ARG A 86 16.93 10.90 15.70
C ARG A 86 17.08 9.68 14.78
N HIS A 87 16.05 9.33 14.02
CA HIS A 87 16.10 8.22 13.06
C HIS A 87 17.11 8.47 11.94
N VAL A 88 17.17 9.69 11.39
CA VAL A 88 18.14 10.07 10.34
C VAL A 88 19.57 9.92 10.86
N ARG A 89 19.87 10.47 12.04
CA ARG A 89 21.21 10.31 12.67
C ARG A 89 21.55 8.85 12.95
N ALA A 90 20.59 8.06 13.42
CA ALA A 90 20.81 6.64 13.65
C ALA A 90 21.11 5.89 12.34
N LEU A 91 20.46 6.27 11.24
CA LEU A 91 20.73 5.72 9.90
C LEU A 91 22.16 6.06 9.43
N GLU A 92 22.61 7.30 9.62
CA GLU A 92 23.98 7.74 9.29
C GLU A 92 25.03 6.94 10.08
N VAL A 93 24.83 6.75 11.39
CA VAL A 93 25.74 5.97 12.24
C VAL A 93 25.79 4.50 11.79
N VAL A 94 24.65 3.91 11.44
CA VAL A 94 24.60 2.53 10.95
C VAL A 94 25.28 2.41 9.59
N ALA A 95 25.09 3.38 8.69
CA ALA A 95 25.76 3.41 7.39
C ALA A 95 27.29 3.53 7.53
N ALA A 96 27.77 4.40 8.44
CA ALA A 96 29.20 4.59 8.70
C ALA A 96 29.89 3.34 9.29
N ARG A 97 29.14 2.45 9.94
CA ARG A 97 29.65 1.17 10.48
C ARG A 97 29.62 0.02 9.47
N ALA A 98 28.92 0.19 8.36
CA ALA A 98 28.77 -0.84 7.33
C ALA A 98 29.79 -0.72 6.20
N VAL A 99 30.61 0.34 6.21
CA VAL A 99 31.77 0.60 5.33
C VAL A 99 33.04 0.17 6.05
#